data_AF-A0A7R9TEJ4-F1
#
_entry.id   AF-A0A7R9TEJ4-F1
#
_cell.length_a   1.000
_cell.length_b   1.000
_cell.length_c   1.000
_cell.angle_alpha   90.00
_cell.angle_beta   90.00
_cell.angle_gamma   90.00
#
_symmetry.space_group_name_H-M   'P 1'
#
loop_
_entity.id
_entity.type
_entity.pdbx_description
1 polymer ?
#
loop_
_entity_poly.entity_id
_entity_poly.type
_entity_poly.pdbx_seq_one_letter_code
_entity_poly.pdbx_strand_id
1 'polypeptide(L)'
;TLVAKDASLTFSEEDEANFSGSFYSLTKGYVEKMLRSYSNVLTLRVRMPIDGDITSNKRNFIYKIAHYPKVVDIPNSMTCLPELLPYALALAQSGRTGVWNFTNPGAISHGQVLELYRDFVDPSFSWTVFSVDEQAKVIKAGRSNNELDASKLWAEFPGMLPIRQSLLEHVFKPFAVAQEESSKQSPSLVMSAAAAPARTCE
;
A
#
# COMPACT_ATOMS: atom_id res chain seq x y z
N THR A 1 -15.55 -7.58 0.15
CA THR A 1 -14.84 -6.49 -0.56
C THR A 1 -15.86 -5.71 -1.35
N LEU A 2 -15.67 -4.41 -1.52
CA LEU A 2 -16.54 -3.55 -2.34
C LEU A 2 -15.88 -3.34 -3.71
N VAL A 3 -16.63 -3.37 -4.81
CA VAL A 3 -16.17 -2.99 -6.17
C VAL A 3 -17.10 -1.90 -6.65
N ALA A 4 -16.56 -0.79 -7.14
CA ALA A 4 -17.36 0.22 -7.81
C ALA A 4 -17.86 -0.34 -9.14
N LYS A 5 -19.18 -0.30 -9.39
CA LYS A 5 -19.73 -0.61 -10.73
C LYS A 5 -19.41 0.52 -11.72
N ASP A 6 -19.29 1.75 -11.21
CA ASP A 6 -18.90 2.96 -11.93
C ASP A 6 -17.77 3.69 -11.19
N ALA A 7 -16.86 4.33 -11.91
CA ALA A 7 -15.68 4.99 -11.35
C ALA A 7 -16.00 6.17 -10.40
N SER A 8 -17.26 6.62 -10.33
CA SER A 8 -17.73 7.73 -9.50
C SER A 8 -18.40 7.30 -8.18
N LEU A 9 -18.45 6.00 -7.87
CA LEU A 9 -19.08 5.49 -6.65
C LEU A 9 -18.05 5.37 -5.53
N THR A 10 -18.10 6.33 -4.61
CA THR A 10 -17.41 6.27 -3.31
C THR A 10 -18.27 5.49 -2.32
N PHE A 11 -17.69 4.52 -1.63
CA PHE A 11 -18.43 3.68 -0.67
C PHE A 11 -18.23 4.14 0.77
N SER A 12 -19.33 4.35 1.48
CA SER A 12 -19.39 4.60 2.92
C SER A 12 -19.28 3.33 3.75
N GLU A 13 -19.15 3.48 5.06
CA GLU A 13 -19.20 2.37 6.01
C GLU A 13 -20.56 1.67 6.04
N GLU A 14 -21.65 2.33 5.64
CA GLU A 14 -22.99 1.73 5.65
C GLU A 14 -23.26 0.87 4.41
N ASP A 15 -22.47 1.02 3.36
CA ASP A 15 -22.63 0.25 2.14
C ASP A 15 -22.26 -1.23 2.34
N GLU A 16 -23.14 -2.12 1.88
CA GLU A 16 -22.92 -3.57 1.90
C GLU A 16 -21.93 -4.00 0.81
N ALA A 17 -21.12 -5.03 1.11
CA ALA A 17 -20.18 -5.63 0.16
C ALA A 17 -20.90 -6.11 -1.11
N ASN A 18 -20.63 -5.45 -2.24
CA ASN A 18 -21.26 -5.72 -3.53
C ASN A 18 -20.40 -6.58 -4.49
N PHE A 19 -19.20 -7.00 -4.05
CA PHE A 19 -18.31 -7.84 -4.86
C PHE A 19 -18.19 -9.27 -4.35
N SER A 20 -18.64 -10.20 -5.18
CA SER A 20 -18.65 -11.64 -4.96
C SER A 20 -17.78 -12.43 -5.96
N GLY A 21 -17.01 -11.76 -6.83
CA GLY A 21 -16.24 -12.41 -7.90
C GLY A 21 -15.04 -13.23 -7.43
N SER A 22 -14.77 -13.30 -6.12
CA SER A 22 -13.84 -14.27 -5.53
C SER A 22 -14.39 -14.81 -4.22
N PHE A 23 -14.09 -16.09 -3.92
CA PHE A 23 -14.46 -16.71 -2.65
C PHE A 23 -13.99 -15.89 -1.45
N TYR A 24 -12.75 -15.38 -1.52
CA TYR A 24 -12.22 -14.47 -0.51
C TYR A 24 -13.10 -13.23 -0.28
N SER A 25 -13.50 -12.55 -1.35
CA SER A 25 -14.32 -11.32 -1.23
C SER A 25 -15.72 -11.61 -0.73
N LEU A 26 -16.29 -12.74 -1.15
CA LEU A 26 -17.59 -13.23 -0.71
C LEU A 26 -17.57 -13.54 0.79
N THR A 27 -16.63 -14.36 1.26
CA THR A 27 -16.50 -14.71 2.68
C THR A 27 -16.28 -13.47 3.55
N LYS A 28 -15.42 -12.54 3.11
CA LYS A 28 -15.18 -11.29 3.87
C LYS A 28 -16.42 -10.40 3.94
N GLY A 29 -17.22 -10.34 2.87
CA GLY A 29 -18.50 -9.62 2.89
C GLY A 29 -19.48 -10.21 3.90
N TYR A 30 -19.62 -11.54 3.94
CA TYR A 30 -20.46 -12.21 4.92
C TYR A 30 -19.99 -12.01 6.36
N VAL A 31 -18.69 -12.14 6.63
CA VAL A 31 -18.13 -11.94 7.96
C VAL A 31 -18.37 -10.51 8.45
N GLU A 32 -18.13 -9.49 7.62
CA GLU A 32 -18.41 -8.10 8.01
C GLU A 32 -19.89 -7.90 8.37
N LYS A 33 -20.81 -8.47 7.59
CA LYS A 33 -22.25 -8.41 7.86
C LYS A 33 -22.62 -9.05 9.20
N MET A 34 -22.00 -10.19 9.54
CA MET A 34 -22.21 -10.85 10.84
C MET A 34 -21.63 -10.02 12.00
N LEU A 35 -20.46 -9.39 11.80
CA LEU A 35 -19.79 -8.60 12.84
C LEU A 35 -20.58 -7.35 13.21
N ARG A 36 -21.41 -6.80 12.32
CA ARG A 36 -22.31 -5.66 12.63
C ARG A 36 -23.29 -5.96 13.77
N SER A 37 -23.61 -7.22 14.04
CA SER A 37 -24.49 -7.61 15.15
C SER A 37 -23.82 -7.46 16.52
N TYR A 38 -22.51 -7.25 16.58
CA TYR A 38 -21.74 -7.11 17.81
C TYR A 38 -21.37 -5.64 18.05
N SER A 39 -21.97 -5.03 19.07
CA SER A 39 -21.76 -3.61 19.41
C SER A 39 -20.36 -3.29 19.94
N ASN A 40 -19.57 -4.30 20.31
CA ASN A 40 -18.24 -4.20 20.89
C ASN A 40 -17.09 -4.43 19.89
N VAL A 41 -17.39 -4.65 18.61
CA VAL A 41 -16.36 -4.99 17.60
C VAL A 41 -15.98 -3.74 16.80
N LEU A 42 -14.68 -3.51 16.66
CA LEU A 42 -14.10 -2.55 15.72
C LEU A 42 -13.66 -3.28 14.44
N THR A 43 -14.29 -2.97 13.32
CA THR A 43 -13.97 -3.55 12.01
C THR A 43 -13.34 -2.51 11.10
N LEU A 44 -12.07 -2.71 10.72
CA LEU A 44 -11.31 -1.80 9.87
C LEU A 44 -11.21 -2.35 8.43
N ARG A 45 -11.73 -1.60 7.45
CA ARG A 45 -11.65 -1.94 6.02
C ARG A 45 -10.33 -1.47 5.44
N VAL A 46 -9.32 -2.31 5.52
CA VAL A 46 -7.99 -2.09 4.92
C VAL A 46 -8.02 -2.38 3.41
N ARG A 47 -7.35 -1.55 2.60
CA ARG A 47 -7.14 -1.80 1.17
C ARG A 47 -5.68 -1.60 0.78
N MET A 48 -5.15 -2.53 -0.03
CA MET A 48 -3.79 -2.45 -0.61
C MET A 48 -2.75 -1.92 0.40
N PRO A 49 -2.48 -2.65 1.49
CA PRO A 49 -1.62 -2.14 2.56
C PRO A 49 -0.20 -1.86 2.07
N ILE A 50 0.32 -0.71 2.47
CA ILE A 50 1.68 -0.24 2.20
C ILE A 50 2.37 -0.03 3.53
N ASP A 51 3.55 -0.62 3.70
CA ASP A 51 4.45 -0.37 4.83
C ASP A 51 5.73 0.35 4.37
N GLY A 52 6.62 0.65 5.32
CA GLY A 52 7.90 1.31 5.05
C GLY A 52 8.96 0.42 4.40
N ASP A 53 8.80 -0.91 4.44
CA ASP A 53 9.73 -1.86 3.81
C ASP A 53 9.26 -2.20 2.39
N ILE A 54 9.55 -1.27 1.47
CA ILE A 54 9.08 -1.35 0.09
C ILE A 54 9.91 -2.29 -0.80
N THR A 55 11.13 -2.65 -0.42
CA THR A 55 12.04 -3.46 -1.25
C THR A 55 12.15 -4.91 -0.81
N SER A 56 11.86 -5.25 0.45
CA SER A 56 12.03 -6.61 0.96
C SER A 56 10.69 -7.31 1.23
N ASN A 57 9.66 -6.55 1.65
CA ASN A 57 8.38 -7.15 1.99
C ASN A 57 7.51 -7.46 0.77
N LYS A 58 7.47 -8.74 0.36
CA LYS A 58 6.62 -9.24 -0.72
C LYS A 58 5.11 -9.02 -0.54
N ARG A 59 4.64 -8.74 0.68
CA ARG A 59 3.22 -8.43 0.93
C ARG A 59 2.87 -6.98 0.63
N ASN A 60 3.85 -6.07 0.70
CA ASN A 60 3.69 -4.65 0.42
C ASN A 60 3.17 -4.45 -1.01
N PHE A 61 2.18 -3.56 -1.15
CA PHE A 61 1.61 -3.23 -2.44
C PHE A 61 2.65 -2.64 -3.41
N ILE A 62 3.53 -1.75 -2.94
CA ILE A 62 4.59 -1.14 -3.75
C ILE A 62 5.53 -2.20 -4.31
N TYR A 63 5.99 -3.13 -3.46
CA TYR A 63 6.84 -4.24 -3.89
C TYR A 63 6.19 -5.04 -5.04
N LYS A 64 4.90 -5.38 -4.89
CA LYS A 64 4.17 -6.17 -5.90
C LYS A 64 4.12 -5.46 -7.25
N ILE A 65 3.72 -4.19 -7.27
CA ILE A 65 3.55 -3.45 -8.52
C ILE A 65 4.89 -3.15 -9.20
N ALA A 66 5.97 -2.96 -8.43
CA ALA A 66 7.31 -2.77 -8.97
C ALA A 66 7.87 -4.05 -9.64
N HIS A 67 7.40 -5.23 -9.23
CA HIS A 67 7.87 -6.52 -9.76
C HIS A 67 6.92 -7.15 -10.79
N TYR A 68 5.77 -6.52 -11.08
CA TYR A 68 4.87 -7.02 -12.11
C TYR A 68 5.34 -6.61 -13.51
N PRO A 69 5.21 -7.50 -14.52
CA PRO A 69 5.64 -7.19 -15.89
C PRO A 69 4.78 -6.11 -16.54
N LYS A 70 3.51 -6.03 -16.16
CA LYS A 70 2.54 -5.03 -16.61
C LYS A 70 1.63 -4.64 -15.46
N VAL A 71 1.25 -3.37 -15.41
CA VAL A 71 0.38 -2.82 -14.37
C VAL A 71 -0.89 -2.20 -14.95
N VAL A 72 -1.95 -2.22 -14.15
CA VAL A 72 -3.24 -1.60 -14.48
C VAL A 72 -3.26 -0.22 -13.81
N ASP A 73 -3.54 0.84 -14.55
CA ASP A 73 -3.48 2.20 -14.02
C ASP A 73 -4.87 2.74 -13.66
N ILE A 74 -5.45 2.20 -12.57
CA ILE A 74 -6.75 2.65 -12.05
C ILE A 74 -6.56 3.23 -10.63
N PRO A 75 -7.08 4.44 -10.35
CA PRO A 75 -7.09 5.01 -9.01
C PRO A 75 -7.79 4.12 -7.98
N ASN A 76 -7.18 3.97 -6.80
CA ASN A 76 -7.72 3.19 -5.69
C ASN A 76 -7.43 3.87 -4.35
N SER A 77 -8.33 3.71 -3.38
CA SER A 77 -8.00 3.98 -1.97
C SER A 77 -7.02 2.94 -1.44
N MET A 78 -6.01 3.40 -0.71
CA MET A 78 -4.95 2.56 -0.15
C MET A 78 -4.73 2.89 1.33
N THR A 79 -4.12 1.95 2.06
CA THR A 79 -3.82 2.06 3.48
C THR A 79 -2.31 2.23 3.67
N CYS A 80 -1.86 3.42 4.03
CA CYS A 80 -0.49 3.67 4.47
C CYS A 80 -0.33 3.26 5.95
N LEU A 81 0.23 2.08 6.19
CA LEU A 81 0.33 1.48 7.53
C LEU A 81 1.16 2.32 8.52
N PRO A 82 2.30 2.95 8.15
CA PRO A 82 3.08 3.73 9.10
C PRO A 82 2.30 4.90 9.72
N GLU A 83 1.36 5.50 8.97
CA GLU A 83 0.49 6.56 9.47
C GLU A 83 -0.78 6.01 10.14
N LEU A 84 -1.46 5.06 9.50
CA LEU A 84 -2.77 4.59 9.93
C LEU A 84 -2.70 3.64 11.14
N LEU A 85 -1.65 2.82 11.28
CA LEU A 85 -1.59 1.85 12.36
C LEU A 85 -1.64 2.48 13.78
N PRO A 86 -0.96 3.62 14.05
CA PRO A 86 -1.20 4.39 15.27
C PRO A 86 -2.66 4.78 15.51
N TYR A 87 -3.39 5.16 14.45
CA TYR A 87 -4.82 5.50 14.56
C TYR A 87 -5.69 4.28 14.87
N ALA A 88 -5.34 3.09 14.37
CA ALA A 88 -6.05 1.86 14.74
C ALA A 88 -5.96 1.60 16.26
N LEU A 89 -4.79 1.84 16.85
CA LEU A 89 -4.59 1.72 18.30
C LEU A 89 -5.37 2.79 19.05
N ALA A 90 -5.36 4.04 18.58
CA ALA A 90 -6.11 5.13 19.18
C ALA A 90 -7.63 4.86 19.18
N LEU A 91 -8.18 4.36 18.06
CA LEU A 91 -9.59 3.95 17.96
C LEU A 91 -9.94 2.85 18.96
N ALA A 92 -9.05 1.86 19.13
CA ALA A 92 -9.26 0.79 20.09
C ALA A 92 -9.21 1.30 21.54
N GLN A 93 -8.27 2.20 21.85
CA GLN A 93 -8.12 2.80 23.18
C GLN A 93 -9.28 3.73 23.55
N SER A 94 -9.84 4.46 22.59
CA SER A 94 -11.02 5.32 22.80
C SER A 94 -12.34 4.55 22.75
N GLY A 95 -12.31 3.22 22.62
CA GLY A 95 -13.49 2.37 22.64
C GLY A 95 -14.40 2.57 21.43
N ARG A 96 -13.87 3.03 20.29
CA ARG A 96 -14.65 3.11 19.04
C ARG A 96 -14.97 1.71 18.55
N THR A 97 -16.20 1.55 18.06
CA THR A 97 -16.70 0.28 17.51
C THR A 97 -17.36 0.52 16.15
N GLY A 98 -17.88 -0.54 15.55
CA GLY A 98 -18.50 -0.54 14.24
C GLY A 98 -17.48 -0.64 13.09
N VAL A 99 -17.97 -0.41 11.88
CA VAL A 99 -17.17 -0.46 10.65
C VAL A 99 -16.53 0.91 10.43
N TRP A 100 -15.28 0.92 9.97
CA TRP A 100 -14.53 2.10 9.56
C TRP A 100 -13.81 1.83 8.24
N ASN A 101 -13.98 2.72 7.26
CA ASN A 101 -13.17 2.73 6.06
C ASN A 101 -11.75 3.15 6.44
N PHE A 102 -10.80 2.23 6.34
CA PHE A 102 -9.47 2.38 6.93
C PHE A 102 -8.40 2.59 5.87
N THR A 103 -8.60 3.65 5.08
CA THR A 103 -7.73 4.08 3.99
C THR A 103 -7.47 5.57 4.12
N ASN A 104 -6.32 6.03 3.63
CA ASN A 104 -6.04 7.45 3.55
C ASN A 104 -7.06 8.14 2.61
N PRO A 105 -7.38 9.43 2.85
CA PRO A 105 -8.27 10.18 1.97
C PRO A 105 -7.76 10.26 0.53
N GLY A 106 -8.70 10.19 -0.41
CA GLY A 106 -8.46 10.23 -1.84
C GLY A 106 -8.04 8.88 -2.43
N ALA A 107 -7.64 8.93 -3.70
CA ALA A 107 -7.21 7.78 -4.47
C ALA A 107 -5.89 8.07 -5.18
N ILE A 108 -5.08 7.02 -5.37
CA ILE A 108 -3.85 7.08 -6.16
C ILE A 108 -3.81 5.92 -7.15
N SER A 109 -3.35 6.18 -8.36
CA SER A 109 -3.22 5.18 -9.41
C SER A 109 -1.91 4.38 -9.26
N HIS A 110 -1.80 3.23 -9.94
CA HIS A 110 -0.59 2.42 -9.87
C HIS A 110 0.59 3.17 -10.53
N GLY A 111 0.34 3.86 -11.65
CA GLY A 111 1.33 4.70 -12.32
C GLY A 111 1.86 5.81 -11.42
N GLN A 112 0.98 6.53 -10.71
CA GLN A 112 1.39 7.57 -9.78
C GLN A 112 2.26 7.05 -8.62
N VAL A 113 2.02 5.82 -8.13
CA VAL A 113 2.88 5.20 -7.12
C VAL A 113 4.22 4.78 -7.73
N LEU A 114 4.24 4.27 -8.96
CA LEU A 114 5.48 3.89 -9.65
C LEU A 114 6.34 5.10 -10.06
N GLU A 115 5.72 6.27 -10.30
CA GLU A 115 6.45 7.53 -10.43
C GLU A 115 7.22 7.85 -9.15
N LEU A 116 6.55 7.76 -7.99
CA LEU A 116 7.23 7.95 -6.70
C LEU A 116 8.33 6.89 -6.47
N TYR A 117 8.09 5.65 -6.87
CA TYR A 117 9.11 4.59 -6.79
C TYR A 117 10.32 4.94 -7.65
N ARG A 118 10.13 5.37 -8.90
CA ARG A 118 11.22 5.81 -9.76
C ARG A 118 11.98 6.98 -9.15
N ASP A 119 11.27 7.99 -8.66
CA ASP A 119 11.87 9.23 -8.19
C ASP A 119 12.65 9.07 -6.88
N PHE A 120 12.26 8.13 -5.99
CA PHE A 120 12.85 7.96 -4.66
C PHE A 120 13.61 6.64 -4.43
N VAL A 121 13.43 5.63 -5.28
CA VAL A 121 14.02 4.29 -5.08
C VAL A 121 14.96 3.91 -6.21
N ASP A 122 14.50 3.99 -7.46
CA ASP A 122 15.29 3.61 -8.63
C ASP A 122 15.00 4.53 -9.82
N PRO A 123 15.83 5.55 -10.07
CA PRO A 123 15.64 6.50 -11.18
C PRO A 123 15.64 5.87 -12.57
N SER A 124 16.18 4.65 -12.72
CA SER A 124 16.21 3.90 -13.98
C SER A 124 14.97 3.03 -14.18
N PHE A 125 14.09 2.94 -13.17
CA PHE A 125 12.91 2.11 -13.19
C PHE A 125 11.95 2.53 -14.29
N SER A 126 11.47 1.54 -15.06
CA SER A 126 10.43 1.71 -16.07
C SER A 126 9.40 0.60 -15.97
N TRP A 127 8.16 0.89 -16.36
CA TRP A 127 7.06 -0.07 -16.34
C TRP A 127 6.22 0.03 -17.60
N THR A 128 5.46 -1.04 -17.86
CA THR A 128 4.49 -1.08 -18.97
C THR A 128 3.07 -1.12 -18.42
N VAL A 129 2.17 -0.36 -19.03
CA VAL A 129 0.73 -0.37 -18.70
C VAL A 129 0.01 -1.35 -19.64
N PHE A 130 -1.00 -2.05 -19.14
CA PHE A 130 -1.86 -2.88 -20.00
C PHE A 130 -2.60 -2.03 -21.03
N SER A 131 -2.75 -2.56 -22.26
CA SER A 131 -3.70 -1.96 -23.21
C SER A 131 -5.14 -2.19 -22.74
N VAL A 132 -6.08 -1.39 -23.24
CA VAL A 132 -7.51 -1.49 -22.89
C VAL A 132 -8.05 -2.92 -23.13
N ASP A 133 -7.64 -3.56 -24.23
CA ASP A 133 -8.06 -4.91 -24.58
C ASP A 133 -7.45 -6.00 -23.67
N GLU A 134 -6.20 -5.82 -23.25
CA GLU A 134 -5.55 -6.72 -22.29
C GLU A 134 -6.17 -6.57 -20.89
N GLN A 135 -6.42 -5.32 -20.50
CA GLN A 135 -7.04 -4.95 -19.24
C GLN A 135 -8.43 -5.59 -19.13
N ALA A 136 -9.26 -5.56 -20.18
CA ALA A 136 -10.57 -6.21 -20.20
C ALA A 136 -10.49 -7.74 -20.01
N LYS A 137 -9.43 -8.39 -20.49
CA LYS A 137 -9.21 -9.84 -20.33
C LYS A 137 -8.73 -10.20 -18.93
N VAL A 138 -7.87 -9.37 -18.33
CA VAL A 138 -7.30 -9.59 -16.98
C VAL A 138 -8.31 -9.23 -15.88
N ILE A 139 -9.17 -8.22 -16.11
CA ILE A 139 -10.21 -7.80 -15.16
C ILE A 139 -11.40 -8.77 -15.09
N LYS A 140 -11.49 -9.80 -15.96
CA LYS A 140 -12.54 -10.84 -15.91
C LYS A 140 -12.66 -11.53 -14.54
N ALA A 141 -11.58 -11.59 -13.76
CA ALA A 141 -11.65 -11.84 -12.32
C ALA A 141 -11.68 -10.49 -11.59
N GLY A 142 -12.88 -9.93 -11.42
CA GLY A 142 -13.13 -8.54 -10.99
C GLY A 142 -12.21 -8.06 -9.87
N ARG A 143 -11.13 -7.35 -10.21
CA ARG A 143 -10.39 -6.64 -9.16
C ARG A 143 -11.27 -5.50 -8.66
N SER A 144 -11.44 -5.43 -7.35
CA SER A 144 -11.98 -4.26 -6.65
C SER A 144 -11.17 -3.04 -6.99
N ASN A 145 -11.74 -2.21 -7.86
CA ASN A 145 -11.34 -0.83 -8.04
C ASN A 145 -12.46 0.01 -7.43
N ASN A 146 -12.13 0.73 -6.36
CA ASN A 146 -13.08 1.63 -5.73
C ASN A 146 -12.36 2.69 -4.88
N GLU A 147 -13.09 3.77 -4.65
CA GLU A 147 -12.77 4.76 -3.63
C GLU A 147 -13.64 4.47 -2.39
N LEU A 148 -13.02 4.46 -1.21
CA LEU A 148 -13.73 4.40 0.05
C LEU A 148 -13.84 5.81 0.62
N ASP A 149 -15.01 6.15 1.15
CA ASP A 149 -15.21 7.44 1.83
C ASP A 149 -14.43 7.41 3.15
N ALA A 150 -13.42 8.28 3.25
CA ALA A 150 -12.59 8.42 4.43
C ALA A 150 -13.12 9.48 5.41
N SER A 151 -14.27 10.12 5.14
CA SER A 151 -14.78 11.26 5.91
C SER A 151 -14.94 10.94 7.39
N LYS A 152 -15.43 9.74 7.74
CA LYS A 152 -15.59 9.30 9.13
C LYS A 152 -14.24 9.20 9.86
N LEU A 153 -13.25 8.57 9.24
CA LEU A 153 -11.90 8.44 9.81
C LEU A 153 -11.20 9.79 9.90
N TRP A 154 -11.36 10.63 8.87
CA TRP A 154 -10.74 11.95 8.82
C TRP A 154 -11.34 12.91 9.84
N ALA A 155 -12.64 12.81 10.14
CA ALA A 155 -13.26 13.57 11.22
C ALA A 155 -12.69 13.19 12.60
N GLU A 156 -12.36 11.91 12.83
CA GLU A 156 -11.72 11.46 14.08
C GLU A 156 -10.24 11.89 14.15
N PHE A 157 -9.53 11.89 13.00
CA PHE A 157 -8.13 12.27 12.91
C PHE A 157 -7.88 13.33 11.83
N PRO A 158 -8.16 14.62 12.12
CA PRO A 158 -8.03 15.69 11.11
C PRO A 158 -6.61 15.90 10.58
N GLY A 159 -5.59 15.46 11.32
CA GLY A 159 -4.18 15.50 10.91
C GLY A 159 -3.79 14.42 9.89
N MET A 160 -4.69 13.50 9.56
CA MET A 160 -4.44 12.45 8.57
C MET A 160 -4.20 13.05 7.18
N LEU A 161 -3.16 12.56 6.51
CA LEU A 161 -2.73 13.02 5.20
C LEU A 161 -3.46 12.29 4.07
N PRO A 162 -3.77 12.97 2.95
CA PRO A 162 -4.21 12.32 1.73
C PRO A 162 -3.18 11.30 1.23
N ILE A 163 -3.64 10.25 0.54
CA ILE A 163 -2.81 9.07 0.25
C ILE A 163 -1.46 9.41 -0.42
N ARG A 164 -1.43 10.31 -1.42
CA ARG A 164 -0.17 10.67 -2.09
C ARG A 164 0.82 11.35 -1.14
N GLN A 165 0.35 12.25 -0.29
CA GLN A 165 1.19 12.95 0.67
C GLN A 165 1.64 12.02 1.80
N SER A 166 0.75 11.16 2.28
CA SER A 166 1.06 10.12 3.26
C SER A 166 2.20 9.21 2.78
N LEU A 167 2.14 8.73 1.54
CA LEU A 167 3.20 7.91 0.96
C LEU A 167 4.53 8.67 0.85
N LEU A 168 4.49 9.94 0.49
CA LEU A 168 5.71 10.78 0.45
C LEU A 168 6.33 10.92 1.84
N GLU A 169 5.56 11.35 2.85
CA GLU A 169 6.08 11.67 4.18
C GLU A 169 6.46 10.42 5.00
N HIS A 170 5.68 9.35 4.91
CA HIS A 170 5.81 8.20 5.80
C HIS A 170 6.45 6.96 5.16
N VAL A 171 6.61 6.94 3.83
CA VAL A 171 7.18 5.79 3.11
C VAL A 171 8.42 6.20 2.30
N PHE A 172 8.27 7.06 1.30
CA PHE A 172 9.34 7.36 0.35
C PHE A 172 10.45 8.25 0.92
N LYS A 173 10.13 9.33 1.65
CA LYS A 173 11.16 10.18 2.28
C LYS A 173 11.98 9.42 3.33
N PRO A 174 11.37 8.68 4.28
CA PRO A 174 12.13 7.90 5.26
C PRO A 174 12.99 6.82 4.59
N PHE A 175 12.47 6.19 3.53
CA PHE A 175 13.22 5.20 2.77
C PHE A 175 14.46 5.81 2.12
N ALA A 176 14.33 6.97 1.45
CA ALA A 176 15.46 7.65 0.82
C ALA A 176 16.56 8.03 1.84
N VAL A 177 16.17 8.54 3.01
CA VAL A 177 17.10 8.83 4.11
C VAL A 177 17.84 7.57 4.57
N ALA A 178 17.12 6.46 4.77
CA ALA A 178 17.72 5.20 5.18
C ALA A 178 18.72 4.63 4.14
N GLN A 179 18.45 4.83 2.84
CA GLN A 179 19.39 4.45 1.76
C GLN A 179 20.67 5.31 1.80
N GLU A 180 20.53 6.62 1.99
CA GLU A 180 21.69 7.50 2.15
C GLU A 180 22.55 7.12 3.36
N GLU A 181 21.93 6.81 4.50
CA GLU A 181 22.65 6.38 5.71
C GLU A 181 23.40 5.06 5.49
N SER A 182 22.77 4.09 4.82
CA SER A 182 23.38 2.81 4.46
C SER A 182 24.60 2.97 3.53
N SER A 183 24.50 3.87 2.54
CA SER A 183 25.61 4.18 1.63
C SER A 183 26.77 4.93 2.32
N LYS A 184 26.50 5.72 3.36
CA LYS A 184 27.52 6.44 4.15
C LYS A 184 28.26 5.53 5.14
N GLN A 185 27.66 4.43 5.59
CA GLN A 185 28.28 3.47 6.52
C GLN A 185 29.20 2.44 5.82
N SER A 186 29.14 2.32 4.49
CA SER A 186 29.89 1.31 3.72
C SER A 186 31.27 1.69 3.13
N PRO A 187 31.87 2.90 3.28
CA PRO A 187 33.21 3.16 2.76
C PRO A 187 34.29 2.92 3.81
N SER A 188 34.58 1.66 4.15
CA SER A 188 35.76 1.30 4.97
C SER A 188 36.14 -0.19 4.84
N LEU A 189 36.46 -0.65 3.62
CA LEU A 189 37.21 -1.91 3.44
C LEU A 189 37.86 -1.99 2.06
N VAL A 190 38.61 -0.96 1.67
CA VAL A 190 39.58 -1.08 0.58
C VAL A 190 40.87 -0.34 0.95
N MET A 191 41.69 -0.94 1.82
CA MET A 191 43.12 -0.65 1.79
C MET A 191 43.98 -1.75 2.43
N SER A 192 44.98 -2.17 1.65
CA SER A 192 46.18 -2.94 2.02
C SER A 192 46.06 -4.46 2.15
N ALA A 193 46.22 -5.15 1.03
CA ALA A 193 47.01 -6.38 0.98
C ALA A 193 48.26 -6.09 0.16
N ALA A 194 49.31 -5.59 0.83
CA ALA A 194 50.64 -5.51 0.25
C ALA A 194 51.14 -6.95 -0.01
N ALA A 195 51.48 -7.22 -1.26
CA ALA A 195 52.05 -8.50 -1.70
C ALA A 195 53.40 -8.76 -0.99
N ALA A 196 53.49 -9.87 -0.25
CA ALA A 196 54.75 -10.40 0.25
C ALA A 196 55.44 -11.22 -0.85
N PRO A 197 56.78 -11.13 -1.02
CA PRO A 197 57.48 -11.87 -2.07
C PRO A 197 57.63 -13.35 -1.69
N ALA A 198 57.50 -14.21 -2.70
CA ALA A 198 57.69 -15.65 -2.60
C ALA A 198 59.11 -15.98 -2.11
N ARG A 199 59.22 -16.78 -1.05
CA ARG A 199 60.47 -17.46 -0.69
C ARG A 199 60.63 -18.68 -1.59
N THR A 200 61.74 -18.72 -2.31
CA THR A 200 62.29 -19.91 -2.95
C THR A 200 62.74 -20.91 -1.88
N CYS A 201 62.30 -22.16 -1.98
CA CYS A 201 62.93 -23.30 -1.32
C CYS A 201 63.76 -24.04 -2.37
N GLU A 202 65.07 -24.10 -2.14
CA GLU A 202 65.92 -25.26 -2.48
C GLU A 202 66.15 -26.06 -1.20
#